data_AF-A0A519JRK5-F1
#
_entry.id   AF-A0A519JRK5-F1
#
_cell.length_a   1.000
_cell.length_b   1.000
_cell.length_c   1.000
_cell.angle_alpha   90.00
_cell.angle_beta   90.00
_cell.angle_gamma   90.00
#
_symmetry.space_group_name_H-M   'P 1'
#
loop_
_entity.id
_entity.type
_entity.pdbx_description
1 polymer ?
#
loop_
_entity_poly.entity_id
_entity_poly.type
_entity_poly.pdbx_seq_one_letter_code
_entity_poly.pdbx_strand_id
1 'polypeptide(L)'
;MKARFKYFIPLFLISAFLTYGFIRLDNVSVPSSSSTPQAEIIGTWILEGDEGNTRVFSADGHAKIYINGRLQSDDKYTISDKCGGAKDAGGSLFLRTIDSEDAAEYCDIINGINENGSKILSLTSDNG
;
A
#
# COMPACT_ATOMS: atom_id res chain seq x y z
N MET A 1 57.08 -51.26 -54.24
CA MET A 1 56.96 -51.54 -52.78
C MET A 1 55.57 -51.09 -52.34
N LYS A 2 54.80 -51.88 -51.56
CA LYS A 2 54.61 -51.76 -50.08
C LYS A 2 54.36 -50.31 -49.62
N ALA A 3 53.31 -49.98 -48.85
CA ALA A 3 52.26 -50.81 -48.22
C ALA A 3 50.93 -50.05 -47.95
N ARG A 4 49.90 -50.76 -47.45
CA ARG A 4 48.69 -50.20 -46.82
C ARG A 4 48.78 -50.35 -45.29
N PHE A 5 48.37 -49.34 -44.51
CA PHE A 5 47.95 -49.39 -43.08
C PHE A 5 47.33 -48.01 -42.77
N LYS A 6 46.13 -47.77 -42.19
CA LYS A 6 45.10 -48.55 -41.46
C LYS A 6 45.22 -48.58 -39.92
N TYR A 7 44.86 -47.46 -39.27
CA TYR A 7 44.46 -47.33 -37.85
C TYR A 7 43.28 -46.32 -37.77
N PHE A 8 42.16 -46.43 -37.02
CA PHE A 8 41.60 -47.38 -36.03
C PHE A 8 41.59 -46.92 -34.55
N ILE A 9 40.57 -46.09 -34.18
CA ILE A 9 39.84 -46.06 -32.86
C ILE A 9 40.68 -45.54 -31.64
N PRO A 10 40.13 -44.98 -30.51
CA PRO A 10 38.75 -44.59 -30.12
C PRO A 10 38.54 -43.04 -30.13
N LEU A 11 38.12 -42.20 -29.15
CA LEU A 11 37.71 -42.28 -27.71
C LEU A 11 36.87 -41.04 -27.24
N PHE A 12 36.48 -40.99 -25.96
CA PHE A 12 35.72 -39.93 -25.24
C PHE A 12 36.36 -38.52 -25.20
N LEU A 13 35.52 -37.47 -25.07
CA LEU A 13 35.38 -36.64 -23.83
C LEU A 13 34.53 -35.36 -24.02
N ILE A 14 33.19 -35.46 -23.96
CA ILE A 14 32.25 -34.40 -23.51
C ILE A 14 31.06 -35.13 -22.86
N SER A 15 30.79 -35.17 -21.54
CA SER A 15 31.12 -34.34 -20.37
C SER A 15 30.27 -33.08 -20.14
N ALA A 16 28.96 -33.27 -19.95
CA ALA A 16 28.17 -32.49 -18.96
C ALA A 16 26.83 -33.18 -18.66
N PHE A 17 26.64 -33.67 -17.43
CA PHE A 17 25.29 -33.90 -16.90
C PHE A 17 24.71 -32.54 -16.49
N LEU A 18 23.85 -31.96 -17.32
CA LEU A 18 22.95 -30.88 -16.88
C LEU A 18 21.63 -31.49 -16.42
N THR A 19 21.67 -32.16 -15.26
CA THR A 19 20.45 -32.44 -14.51
C THR A 19 19.85 -31.12 -14.07
N TYR A 20 18.79 -30.67 -14.75
CA TYR A 20 17.96 -29.56 -14.30
C TYR A 20 17.29 -29.96 -12.98
N GLY A 21 17.95 -29.63 -11.88
CA GLY A 21 17.38 -29.76 -10.55
C GLY A 21 16.22 -28.79 -10.41
N PHE A 22 15.01 -29.33 -10.24
CA PHE A 22 13.86 -28.53 -9.84
C PHE A 22 14.10 -28.03 -8.41
N ILE A 23 14.67 -26.83 -8.28
CA ILE A 23 14.77 -26.13 -7.00
C ILE A 23 13.34 -25.84 -6.55
N ARG A 24 12.86 -26.63 -5.57
CA ARG A 24 11.70 -26.24 -4.75
C ARG A 24 12.09 -24.96 -4.04
N LEU A 25 11.44 -23.86 -4.39
CA LEU A 25 11.56 -22.61 -3.65
C LEU A 25 10.64 -22.72 -2.43
N ASP A 26 11.16 -23.28 -1.35
CA ASP A 26 10.40 -23.48 -0.13
C ASP A 26 10.03 -22.14 0.52
N ASN A 27 8.74 -21.99 0.81
CA ASN A 27 8.14 -20.92 1.62
C ASN A 27 8.76 -19.53 1.44
N VAL A 28 8.37 -18.84 0.36
CA VAL A 28 8.39 -17.38 0.35
C VAL A 28 7.42 -16.89 1.44
N SER A 29 7.94 -16.65 2.65
CA SER A 29 7.26 -15.89 3.67
C SER A 29 7.12 -14.46 3.13
N VAL A 30 5.97 -14.15 2.52
CA VAL A 30 5.62 -12.77 2.19
C VAL A 30 5.72 -11.99 3.49
N PRO A 31 6.63 -11.01 3.62
CA PRO A 31 6.70 -10.22 4.83
C PRO A 31 5.34 -9.52 4.98
N SER A 32 4.77 -9.59 6.18
CA SER A 32 3.63 -8.74 6.54
C SER A 32 4.11 -7.30 6.42
N SER A 33 3.84 -6.65 5.29
CA SER A 33 4.21 -5.28 5.05
C SER A 33 3.38 -4.42 5.98
N SER A 34 3.99 -3.96 7.07
CA SER A 34 3.42 -2.92 7.91
C SER A 34 3.25 -1.66 7.07
N SER A 35 2.05 -1.50 6.52
CA SER A 35 1.62 -0.29 5.82
C SER A 35 1.81 0.90 6.76
N THR A 36 2.31 2.00 6.22
CA THR A 36 2.20 3.27 6.95
C THR A 36 0.74 3.73 6.88
N PRO A 37 0.20 4.43 7.90
CA PRO A 37 -1.14 5.00 7.85
C PRO A 37 -1.38 5.88 6.61
N GLN A 38 -0.34 6.59 6.15
CA GLN A 38 -0.34 7.39 4.92
C GLN A 38 -0.54 6.54 3.65
N ALA A 39 -0.11 5.28 3.65
CA ALA A 39 -0.34 4.33 2.57
C ALA A 39 -1.68 3.58 2.71
N GLU A 40 -2.09 3.25 3.94
CA GLU A 40 -3.30 2.47 4.22
C GLU A 40 -4.60 3.25 4.04
N ILE A 41 -4.56 4.58 4.21
CA ILE A 41 -5.74 5.43 3.96
C ILE A 41 -6.08 5.60 2.47
N ILE A 42 -5.14 5.30 1.57
CA ILE A 42 -5.29 5.54 0.13
C ILE A 42 -6.37 4.61 -0.45
N GLY A 43 -7.46 5.20 -0.93
CA GLY A 43 -8.63 4.46 -1.37
C GLY A 43 -9.90 5.29 -1.38
N THR A 44 -11.02 4.58 -1.48
CA THR A 44 -12.37 5.14 -1.53
C THR A 44 -13.15 4.65 -0.32
N TRP A 45 -13.59 5.57 0.53
CA TRP A 45 -14.32 5.28 1.75
C TRP A 45 -15.73 5.85 1.65
N ILE A 46 -16.72 5.05 2.02
CA ILE A 46 -18.14 5.42 2.00
C ILE A 46 -18.56 5.73 3.44
N LEU A 47 -19.36 6.78 3.64
CA LEU A 47 -19.82 7.17 4.97
C LEU A 47 -20.82 6.13 5.52
N GLU A 48 -20.69 5.78 6.81
CA GLU A 48 -21.62 4.85 7.45
C GLU A 48 -23.05 5.41 7.42
N GLY A 49 -23.97 4.65 6.84
CA GLY A 49 -25.39 5.04 6.69
C GLY A 49 -25.70 5.96 5.50
N ASP A 50 -24.70 6.45 4.75
CA ASP A 50 -24.89 7.29 3.56
C ASP A 50 -24.00 6.84 2.39
N GLU A 51 -24.52 5.89 1.60
CA GLU A 51 -23.89 5.42 0.35
C GLU A 51 -23.71 6.53 -0.70
N GLY A 52 -24.43 7.65 -0.56
CA GLY A 52 -24.27 8.82 -1.41
C GLY A 52 -23.03 9.65 -1.10
N ASN A 53 -22.46 9.53 0.12
CA ASN A 53 -21.33 10.33 0.59
C ASN A 53 -20.05 9.50 0.61
N THR A 54 -19.05 9.93 -0.15
CA THR A 54 -17.81 9.19 -0.40
C THR A 54 -16.60 10.11 -0.29
N ARG A 55 -15.59 9.73 0.50
CA ARG A 55 -14.30 10.42 0.61
C ARG A 55 -13.20 9.57 -0.05
N VAL A 56 -12.47 10.15 -0.99
CA VAL A 56 -11.38 9.49 -1.74
C VAL A 56 -10.05 10.12 -1.35
N PHE A 57 -9.11 9.33 -0.85
CA PHE A 57 -7.75 9.79 -0.54
C PHE A 57 -6.77 9.26 -1.58
N SER A 58 -5.93 10.15 -2.13
CA SER A 58 -4.91 9.80 -3.14
C SER A 58 -3.49 10.15 -2.70
N ALA A 59 -2.51 9.41 -3.26
CA ALA A 59 -1.10 9.45 -2.87
C ALA A 59 -0.38 10.80 -3.05
N ASP A 60 -1.02 11.76 -3.72
CA ASP A 60 -0.62 13.16 -3.91
C ASP A 60 -1.14 14.11 -2.81
N GLY A 61 -1.73 13.55 -1.74
CA GLY A 61 -2.22 14.28 -0.59
C GLY A 61 -3.55 15.00 -0.83
N HIS A 62 -4.35 14.54 -1.79
CA HIS A 62 -5.72 15.04 -2.02
C HIS A 62 -6.77 14.17 -1.35
N ALA A 63 -7.77 14.81 -0.72
CA ALA A 63 -8.94 14.21 -0.12
C ALA A 63 -10.20 14.79 -0.80
N LYS A 64 -10.81 14.00 -1.68
CA LYS A 64 -11.95 14.42 -2.49
C LYS A 64 -13.26 13.93 -1.90
N ILE A 65 -14.18 14.85 -1.62
CA ILE A 65 -15.52 14.51 -1.12
C ILE A 65 -16.50 14.50 -2.29
N TYR A 66 -17.28 13.43 -2.42
CA TYR A 66 -18.34 13.28 -3.41
C TYR A 66 -19.68 13.08 -2.70
N ILE A 67 -20.70 13.84 -3.11
CA ILE A 67 -22.09 13.66 -2.66
C ILE A 67 -22.94 13.30 -3.88
N ASN A 68 -23.63 12.17 -3.81
CA ASN A 68 -24.39 11.57 -4.92
C ASN A 68 -23.57 11.48 -6.23
N GLY A 69 -22.30 11.07 -6.10
CA GLY A 69 -21.35 10.96 -7.21
C GLY A 69 -20.82 12.29 -7.78
N ARG A 70 -21.20 13.44 -7.21
CA ARG A 70 -20.71 14.76 -7.62
C ARG A 70 -19.61 15.23 -6.68
N LEU A 71 -18.45 15.61 -7.23
CA LEU A 71 -17.37 16.23 -6.47
C LEU A 71 -17.92 17.48 -5.76
N GLN A 72 -17.63 17.63 -4.46
CA GLN A 72 -17.97 18.80 -3.66
C GLN A 72 -16.71 19.58 -3.28
N SER A 73 -15.67 18.90 -2.80
CA SER A 73 -14.39 19.49 -2.40
C SER A 73 -13.19 18.66 -2.90
N ASP A 74 -12.01 19.29 -3.00
CA ASP A 74 -10.75 18.66 -3.41
C ASP A 74 -9.60 19.12 -2.49
N ASP A 75 -9.70 18.68 -1.23
CA ASP A 75 -8.97 19.23 -0.10
C ASP A 75 -7.56 18.63 0.05
N LYS A 76 -6.68 19.31 0.80
CA LYS A 76 -5.35 18.77 1.09
C LYS A 76 -5.34 18.03 2.42
N TYR A 77 -4.83 16.79 2.45
CA TYR A 77 -4.71 16.01 3.68
C TYR A 77 -3.27 15.61 4.02
N THR A 78 -3.02 15.45 5.31
CA THR A 78 -1.78 14.92 5.88
C THR A 78 -2.09 14.08 7.12
N ILE A 79 -1.43 12.93 7.30
CA ILE A 79 -1.50 12.18 8.56
C ILE A 79 -0.25 12.46 9.40
N SER A 80 -0.43 12.87 10.66
CA SER A 80 0.64 13.24 11.60
C SER A 80 0.26 12.96 13.05
N ASP A 81 1.28 12.90 13.93
CA ASP A 81 1.15 12.78 15.40
C ASP A 81 0.77 14.12 16.09
N LYS A 82 0.29 15.10 15.31
CA LYS A 82 0.00 16.49 15.71
C LYS A 82 -1.05 17.07 14.77
N CYS A 83 -1.94 17.90 15.29
CA CYS A 83 -2.90 18.69 14.51
C CYS A 83 -3.24 19.98 15.29
N GLY A 84 -3.28 21.14 14.64
CA GLY A 84 -3.42 22.44 15.31
C GLY A 84 -2.45 22.63 16.49
N GLY A 85 -2.98 23.14 17.60
CA GLY A 85 -2.27 23.23 18.89
C GLY A 85 -2.25 21.93 19.70
N ALA A 86 -2.99 20.90 19.27
CA ALA A 86 -3.10 19.63 19.96
C ALA A 86 -1.89 18.73 19.70
N LYS A 87 -1.16 18.44 20.78
CA LYS A 87 -0.39 17.20 20.90
C LYS A 87 -1.17 16.31 21.86
N ASP A 88 -1.83 15.28 21.34
CA ASP A 88 -2.34 14.23 22.23
C ASP A 88 -1.14 13.53 22.88
N ALA A 89 -1.14 13.49 24.21
CA ALA A 89 -0.12 12.81 25.00
C ALA A 89 -0.21 11.28 24.88
N GLY A 90 -1.31 10.73 24.36
CA GLY A 90 -1.51 9.30 24.09
C GLY A 90 -0.74 8.75 22.88
N GLY A 91 -0.21 9.63 22.00
CA GLY A 91 0.47 9.21 20.77
C GLY A 91 -0.45 8.88 19.59
N SER A 92 -1.70 9.36 19.65
CA SER A 92 -2.69 9.21 18.57
C SER A 92 -2.24 9.85 17.25
N LEU A 93 -2.76 9.34 16.14
CA LEU A 93 -2.58 9.93 14.81
C LEU A 93 -3.80 10.75 14.42
N PHE A 94 -3.55 11.87 13.77
CA PHE A 94 -4.57 12.76 13.24
C PHE A 94 -4.59 12.70 11.71
N LEU A 95 -5.79 12.62 11.15
CA LEU A 95 -6.06 13.05 9.79
C LEU A 95 -6.30 14.56 9.83
N ARG A 96 -5.29 15.32 9.40
CA ARG A 96 -5.40 16.76 9.22
C ARG A 96 -5.83 17.06 7.80
N THR A 97 -6.94 17.78 7.63
CA THR A 97 -7.46 18.22 6.33
C THR A 97 -7.44 19.75 6.27
N ILE A 98 -7.00 20.32 5.15
CA ILE A 98 -7.03 21.75 4.84
C ILE A 98 -8.03 21.96 3.71
N ASP A 99 -9.07 22.73 4.01
CA ASP A 99 -10.16 23.06 3.09
C ASP A 99 -9.66 23.77 1.82
N SER A 100 -10.25 23.44 0.68
CA SER A 100 -9.86 23.98 -0.63
C SER A 100 -10.52 25.32 -1.00
N GLU A 101 -11.57 25.74 -0.30
CA GLU A 101 -12.26 27.03 -0.51
C GLU A 101 -11.81 28.12 0.47
N ASP A 102 -11.70 27.82 1.78
CA ASP A 102 -11.39 28.83 2.82
C ASP A 102 -10.08 28.60 3.60
N ALA A 103 -9.41 27.47 3.38
CA ALA A 103 -8.20 27.02 4.07
C ALA A 103 -8.32 26.78 5.59
N ALA A 104 -9.53 26.49 6.08
CA ALA A 104 -9.74 25.97 7.43
C ALA A 104 -8.95 24.66 7.66
N GLU A 105 -8.44 24.47 8.89
CA GLU A 105 -7.79 23.22 9.31
C GLU A 105 -8.76 22.39 10.16
N TYR A 106 -9.07 21.18 9.67
CA TYR A 106 -9.86 20.17 10.37
C TYR A 106 -8.97 19.05 10.88
N CYS A 107 -9.24 18.60 12.11
CA CYS A 107 -8.51 17.56 12.82
C CYS A 107 -9.45 16.42 13.20
N ASP A 108 -9.32 15.27 12.53
CA ASP A 108 -9.99 14.03 12.92
C ASP A 108 -8.95 13.08 13.53
N ILE A 109 -9.22 12.53 14.72
CA ILE A 109 -8.40 11.46 15.32
C ILE A 109 -8.65 10.16 14.55
N ILE A 110 -7.58 9.48 14.15
CA ILE A 110 -7.64 8.18 13.48
C ILE A 110 -7.69 7.09 14.55
N ASN A 111 -8.87 6.51 14.75
CA ASN A 111 -9.05 5.38 15.66
C ASN A 111 -8.45 4.09 15.06
N GLY A 112 -8.53 3.95 13.73
CA GLY A 112 -8.00 2.80 12.99
C GLY A 112 -8.26 2.90 11.49
N ILE A 113 -7.39 2.29 10.67
CA ILE A 113 -7.52 2.23 9.21
C ILE A 113 -7.38 0.77 8.78
N ASN A 114 -8.43 0.21 8.18
CA ASN A 114 -8.46 -1.17 7.65
C ASN A 114 -8.00 -2.25 8.66
N GLU A 115 -8.11 -1.99 9.97
CA GLU A 115 -7.53 -2.85 11.00
C GLU A 115 -7.96 -4.31 10.84
N ASN A 116 -6.99 -5.23 10.87
CA ASN A 116 -7.18 -6.67 10.65
C ASN A 116 -7.88 -7.04 9.32
N GLY A 117 -7.83 -6.17 8.30
CA GLY A 117 -8.50 -6.34 7.02
C GLY A 117 -10.00 -5.98 7.04
N SER A 118 -10.45 -5.22 8.04
CA SER A 118 -11.85 -4.83 8.23
C SER A 118 -12.45 -3.99 7.10
N LYS A 119 -11.63 -3.30 6.30
CA LYS A 119 -12.04 -2.28 5.32
C LYS A 119 -12.82 -1.11 5.91
N ILE A 120 -12.64 -0.83 7.21
CA ILE A 120 -13.22 0.31 7.91
C ILE A 120 -12.14 1.37 8.13
N LEU A 121 -12.45 2.63 7.83
CA LEU A 121 -11.71 3.79 8.33
C LEU A 121 -12.54 4.38 9.46
N SER A 122 -12.00 4.35 10.68
CA SER A 122 -12.68 4.91 11.86
C SER A 122 -12.00 6.21 12.27
N LEU A 123 -12.80 7.28 12.29
CA LEU A 123 -12.40 8.62 12.66
C LEU A 123 -13.25 9.11 13.84
N THR A 124 -12.64 9.86 14.77
CA THR A 124 -13.34 10.65 15.78
C THR A 124 -13.03 12.12 15.51
N SER A 125 -14.03 12.97 15.27
CA SER A 125 -13.75 14.40 15.09
C SER A 125 -13.45 15.06 16.44
N ASP A 126 -12.49 16.00 16.48
CA ASP A 126 -12.04 16.68 17.71
C ASP A 126 -13.13 17.55 18.38
N ASN A 127 -14.31 17.66 17.75
CA ASN A 127 -15.48 18.39 18.28
C ASN A 127 -16.47 17.52 19.10
N GLY A 128 -16.36 16.19 19.06
CA GLY A 128 -17.22 15.24 19.79
C GLY A 128 -18.43 14.70 19.02
#